data_AF-A0A7J4DTS3-F1
#
_entry.id   AF-A0A7J4DTS3-F1
#
_cell.length_a   1.000
_cell.length_b   1.000
_cell.length_c   1.000
_cell.angle_alpha   90.00
_cell.angle_beta   90.00
_cell.angle_gamma   90.00
#
_symmetry.space_group_name_H-M   'P 1'
#
loop_
_entity.id
_entity.type
_entity.pdbx_description
1 polymer ?
#
loop_
_entity_poly.entity_id
_entity_poly.type
_entity_poly.pdbx_seq_one_letter_code
_entity_poly.pdbx_strand_id
1 'polypeptide(L)'
;MLVEVGEEAKPPLTLHKGPPAWKKGNMARFVEKHLTSSTIGPWINEDGVLYVLKRPAHISPKEAIASRLKEWLPKSASSYSVSVYRLDEAINRELVSKEFIEKAYQFVVKAPPWLKPWEYS
;
A
#
# COMPACT_ATOMS: atom_id res chain seq x y z
N MET A 1 8.09 3.24 -11.88
CA MET A 1 7.29 2.00 -11.99
C MET A 1 5.84 2.42 -12.19
N LEU A 2 5.17 1.88 -13.20
CA LEU A 2 3.75 2.13 -13.44
C LEU A 2 2.99 0.84 -13.13
N VAL A 3 1.92 0.94 -12.35
CA VAL A 3 1.10 -0.20 -11.93
C VAL A 3 -0.36 0.18 -12.14
N GLU A 4 -1.09 -0.67 -12.85
CA GLU A 4 -2.54 -0.56 -12.99
C GLU A 4 -3.22 -1.36 -11.88
N VAL A 5 -4.17 -0.74 -11.18
CA VAL A 5 -4.90 -1.34 -10.07
C VAL A 5 -6.37 -0.95 -10.16
N GLY A 6 -7.27 -1.90 -9.96
CA GLY A 6 -8.71 -1.63 -9.86
C GLY A 6 -9.05 -0.75 -8.64
N GLU A 7 -9.85 0.29 -8.85
CA GLU A 7 -10.28 1.23 -7.81
C GLU A 7 -11.51 0.75 -7.03
N GLU A 8 -11.52 -0.52 -6.60
CA GLU A 8 -12.56 -0.96 -5.68
C GLU A 8 -12.27 -0.44 -4.28
N ALA A 9 -13.01 0.59 -3.87
CA ALA A 9 -12.96 1.10 -2.51
C ALA A 9 -13.40 0.02 -1.53
N LYS A 10 -12.53 -0.32 -0.59
CA LYS A 10 -12.89 -1.26 0.47
C LYS A 10 -13.94 -0.62 1.39
N PRO A 11 -14.89 -1.42 1.91
CA PRO A 11 -15.82 -0.91 2.89
C PRO A 11 -15.06 -0.38 4.12
N PRO A 12 -15.55 0.70 4.77
CA PRO A 12 -14.86 1.38 5.85
C PRO A 12 -14.65 0.48 7.08
N LEU A 13 -15.48 -0.57 7.20
CA LEU A 13 -15.36 -1.61 8.21
C LEU A 13 -15.42 -2.97 7.54
N THR A 14 -14.57 -3.88 7.99
CA THR A 14 -14.54 -5.26 7.55
C THR A 14 -14.89 -6.16 8.72
N LEU A 15 -15.78 -7.13 8.47
CA LEU A 15 -16.14 -8.14 9.45
C LEU A 15 -15.03 -9.18 9.54
N HIS A 16 -14.49 -9.38 10.74
CA HIS A 16 -13.44 -10.36 11.00
C HIS A 16 -13.97 -11.47 11.90
N LYS A 17 -13.94 -12.70 11.38
CA LYS A 17 -14.39 -13.91 12.07
C LYS A 17 -13.33 -14.40 13.06
N GLY A 18 -13.76 -14.64 14.28
CA GLY A 18 -12.96 -15.20 15.36
C GLY A 18 -13.23 -16.68 15.61
N PRO A 19 -12.70 -17.22 16.73
CA PRO A 19 -12.98 -18.59 17.13
C PRO A 19 -14.39 -18.76 17.70
N PRO A 20 -14.89 -19.99 17.82
CA PRO A 20 -16.09 -20.28 18.61
C PRO A 20 -15.94 -19.85 20.07
N ALA A 21 -16.99 -19.28 20.65
CA ALA A 21 -17.00 -18.72 22.00
C ALA A 21 -16.75 -19.77 23.09
N TRP A 22 -17.08 -21.05 22.82
CA TRP A 22 -16.86 -22.15 23.75
C TRP A 22 -15.41 -22.63 23.83
N LYS A 23 -14.52 -22.25 22.89
CA LYS A 23 -13.10 -22.58 22.95
C LYS A 23 -12.34 -21.59 23.85
N LYS A 24 -12.49 -21.75 25.18
CA LYS A 24 -12.01 -20.81 26.22
C LYS A 24 -10.63 -20.19 25.98
N GLY A 25 -9.61 -20.98 25.68
CA GLY A 25 -8.24 -20.47 25.50
C GLY A 25 -8.08 -19.55 24.27
N ASN A 26 -8.77 -19.85 23.17
CA ASN A 26 -8.71 -19.03 21.96
C ASN A 26 -9.65 -17.83 22.05
N MET A 27 -10.79 -17.99 22.73
CA MET A 27 -11.74 -16.90 22.98
C MET A 27 -11.10 -15.81 23.82
N ALA A 28 -10.47 -16.14 24.95
CA ALA A 28 -9.87 -15.15 25.83
C ALA A 28 -8.81 -14.30 25.11
N ARG A 29 -7.89 -14.96 24.38
CA ARG A 29 -6.87 -14.28 23.57
C ARG A 29 -7.46 -13.40 22.48
N PHE A 30 -8.54 -13.85 21.83
CA PHE A 30 -9.21 -13.08 20.80
C PHE A 30 -9.85 -11.82 21.39
N VAL A 31 -10.57 -11.96 22.50
CA VAL A 31 -11.23 -10.85 23.20
C VAL A 31 -10.20 -9.84 23.70
N GLU A 32 -9.15 -10.29 24.37
CA GLU A 32 -8.08 -9.43 24.89
C GLU A 32 -7.37 -8.62 23.79
N LYS A 33 -7.03 -9.28 22.67
CA LYS A 33 -6.41 -8.63 21.50
C LYS A 33 -7.29 -7.54 20.91
N HIS A 34 -8.61 -7.73 20.94
CA HIS A 34 -9.55 -6.85 20.25
C HIS A 34 -10.15 -5.77 21.15
N LEU A 35 -10.23 -5.98 22.46
CA LEU A 35 -10.62 -4.95 23.44
C LEU A 35 -9.61 -3.79 23.50
N THR A 36 -8.33 -4.08 23.30
CA THR A 36 -7.24 -3.08 23.34
C THR A 36 -7.01 -2.40 21.99
N SER A 37 -7.70 -2.82 20.93
CA SER A 37 -7.51 -2.34 19.57
C SER A 37 -8.64 -1.41 19.12
N SER A 38 -8.42 -0.62 18.07
CA SER A 38 -9.44 0.25 17.44
C SER A 38 -10.47 -0.57 16.63
N THR A 39 -11.09 -1.56 17.25
CA THR A 39 -12.13 -2.42 16.68
C THR A 39 -13.45 -2.21 17.41
N ILE A 40 -14.56 -2.43 16.71
CA ILE A 40 -15.90 -2.44 17.30
C ILE A 40 -16.23 -3.89 17.62
N GLY A 41 -16.70 -4.15 18.84
CA GLY A 41 -16.95 -5.49 19.39
C GLY A 41 -15.94 -5.89 20.48
N PRO A 42 -15.74 -7.19 20.76
CA PRO A 42 -16.30 -8.38 20.08
C PRO A 42 -17.74 -8.74 20.48
N TRP A 43 -18.49 -9.40 19.59
CA TRP A 43 -19.79 -10.04 19.88
C TRP A 43 -19.82 -11.49 19.39
N ILE A 44 -20.84 -12.22 19.80
CA ILE A 44 -21.09 -13.61 19.44
C ILE A 44 -22.29 -13.64 18.49
N ASN A 45 -22.21 -14.36 17.37
CA ASN A 45 -23.36 -14.57 16.48
C ASN A 45 -24.24 -15.73 16.96
N GLU A 46 -25.33 -15.99 16.24
CA GLU A 46 -26.27 -17.09 16.56
C GLU A 46 -25.61 -18.48 16.56
N ASP A 47 -24.55 -18.67 15.78
CA ASP A 47 -23.76 -19.92 15.76
C ASP A 47 -22.74 -20.03 16.91
N GLY A 48 -22.71 -19.07 17.83
CA GLY A 48 -21.76 -19.05 18.94
C GLY A 48 -20.32 -18.71 18.52
N VAL A 49 -20.12 -18.03 17.38
CA VAL A 49 -18.81 -17.62 16.86
C VAL A 49 -18.55 -16.14 17.16
N LEU A 50 -17.31 -15.82 17.56
CA LEU A 50 -16.90 -14.44 17.81
C LEU A 50 -16.70 -13.65 16.51
N TYR A 51 -17.07 -12.38 16.53
CA TYR A 51 -16.83 -11.43 15.45
C TYR A 51 -16.38 -10.07 15.99
N VAL A 52 -15.61 -9.36 15.17
CA VAL A 52 -15.28 -7.95 15.36
C VAL A 52 -15.42 -7.21 14.05
N LEU A 53 -15.76 -5.92 14.12
CA LEU A 53 -15.62 -5.02 12.98
C LEU A 53 -14.30 -4.26 13.12
N LYS A 54 -13.48 -4.33 12.08
CA LYS A 54 -12.16 -3.70 12.04
C LYS A 54 -12.07 -2.74 10.86
N ARG A 55 -11.44 -1.58 11.07
CA ARG A 55 -11.05 -0.71 9.96
C ARG A 55 -9.92 -1.37 9.15
N PRO A 56 -10.02 -1.44 7.82
CA PRO A 56 -8.94 -1.98 7.01
C PRO A 56 -7.66 -1.15 7.22
N ALA A 57 -6.51 -1.82 7.17
CA ALA A 57 -5.21 -1.16 7.38
C ALA A 57 -4.90 -0.11 6.30
N HIS A 58 -5.47 -0.31 5.10
CA HIS A 58 -5.36 0.60 3.97
C HIS A 58 -6.76 0.75 3.37
N ILE A 59 -7.17 2.00 3.18
CA ILE A 59 -8.48 2.36 2.63
C ILE A 59 -8.37 2.53 1.11
N SER A 60 -7.19 2.91 0.61
CA SER A 60 -6.92 3.08 -0.83
C SER A 60 -5.79 2.19 -1.34
N PRO A 61 -5.80 1.83 -2.65
CA PRO A 61 -4.66 1.18 -3.29
C PRO A 61 -3.35 1.96 -3.14
N LYS A 62 -3.43 3.29 -3.21
CA LYS A 62 -2.30 4.21 -3.02
C LYS A 62 -1.64 4.02 -1.65
N GLU A 63 -2.42 3.97 -0.57
CA GLU A 63 -1.92 3.69 0.77
C GLU A 63 -1.29 2.30 0.89
N ALA A 64 -1.92 1.28 0.30
CA ALA A 64 -1.42 -0.08 0.33
C ALA A 64 -0.06 -0.21 -0.36
N ILE A 65 0.09 0.39 -1.55
CA ILE A 65 1.35 0.41 -2.30
C ILE A 65 2.42 1.18 -1.53
N ALA A 66 2.09 2.38 -1.02
CA ALA A 66 3.04 3.20 -0.26
C ALA A 66 3.55 2.48 1.00
N SER A 67 2.66 1.78 1.72
CA SER A 67 3.05 0.99 2.89
C SER A 67 3.98 -0.16 2.51
N ARG A 68 3.68 -0.90 1.43
CA ARG A 68 4.51 -2.03 0.97
C ARG A 68 5.87 -1.59 0.46
N LEU A 69 5.95 -0.47 -0.24
CA LEU A 69 7.23 0.05 -0.71
C LEU A 69 8.18 0.35 0.45
N LYS A 70 7.69 0.91 1.56
CA LYS A 70 8.52 1.13 2.76
C LYS A 70 9.11 -0.17 3.33
N GLU A 71 8.38 -1.28 3.25
CA GLU A 71 8.84 -2.58 3.74
C GLU A 71 9.88 -3.23 2.80
N TRP A 72 9.76 -3.00 1.49
CA TRP A 72 10.54 -3.73 0.47
C TRP A 72 11.71 -2.94 -0.11
N LEU A 73 11.79 -1.63 0.15
CA LEU A 73 12.91 -0.83 -0.32
C LEU A 73 14.22 -1.33 0.34
N PRO A 74 15.28 -1.55 -0.46
CA PRO A 74 16.59 -1.88 0.08
C PRO A 74 17.03 -0.82 1.10
N LYS A 75 17.82 -1.20 2.11
CA LYS A 75 18.35 -0.22 3.09
C LYS A 75 19.14 0.90 2.41
N SER A 76 19.79 0.62 1.28
CA SER A 76 20.47 1.63 0.45
C SER A 76 19.52 2.66 -0.18
N ALA A 77 18.24 2.32 -0.30
CA ALA A 77 17.20 3.20 -0.80
C ALA A 77 16.39 3.89 0.33
N SER A 78 16.75 3.68 1.60
CA SER A 78 16.01 4.23 2.75
C SER A 78 16.08 5.76 2.86
N SER A 79 17.08 6.38 2.24
CA SER A 79 17.24 7.84 2.15
C SER A 79 16.42 8.48 1.03
N TYR A 80 15.81 7.70 0.14
CA TYR A 80 15.04 8.23 -0.98
C TYR A 80 13.57 8.43 -0.58
N SER A 81 13.04 9.61 -0.92
CA SER A 81 11.61 9.87 -0.85
C SER A 81 10.89 9.14 -1.98
N VAL A 82 10.14 8.10 -1.66
CA VAL A 82 9.28 7.40 -2.62
C VAL A 82 7.86 7.93 -2.48
N SER A 83 7.40 8.62 -3.52
CA SER A 83 6.04 9.15 -3.59
C SER A 83 5.19 8.29 -4.53
N VAL A 84 3.97 7.97 -4.10
CA VAL A 84 2.98 7.24 -4.90
C VAL A 84 1.90 8.22 -5.32
N TYR A 85 1.57 8.26 -6.60
CA TYR A 85 0.54 9.15 -7.16
C TYR A 85 -0.38 8.33 -8.06
N ARG A 86 -1.62 8.80 -8.22
CA ARG A 86 -2.41 8.38 -9.38
C ARG A 86 -1.78 8.95 -10.65
N LEU A 87 -2.00 8.31 -11.80
CA LEU A 87 -1.32 8.71 -13.03
C LEU A 87 -1.68 10.14 -13.45
N ASP A 88 -2.95 10.52 -13.34
CA ASP A 88 -3.45 11.88 -13.56
C ASP A 88 -2.80 12.90 -12.60
N GLU A 89 -2.68 12.57 -11.32
CA GLU A 89 -1.97 13.40 -10.33
C GLU A 89 -0.49 13.56 -10.69
N ALA A 90 0.16 12.47 -11.10
CA ALA A 90 1.58 12.44 -11.45
C ALA A 90 1.86 13.28 -12.70
N ILE A 91 0.99 13.18 -13.72
CA ILE A 91 1.09 13.99 -14.93
C ILE A 91 1.06 15.47 -14.57
N ASN A 92 0.04 15.89 -13.82
CA ASN A 92 -0.18 17.30 -13.51
C ASN A 92 0.86 17.91 -12.57
N ARG A 93 1.46 17.11 -11.67
CA ARG A 93 2.44 17.62 -10.70
C ARG A 93 3.88 17.53 -11.17
N GLU A 94 4.27 16.36 -11.67
CA GLU A 94 5.68 16.03 -11.89
C GLU A 94 6.02 16.09 -13.37
N LEU A 95 5.21 15.47 -14.23
CA LEU A 95 5.56 15.29 -15.66
C LEU A 95 5.43 16.56 -16.49
N VAL A 96 4.62 17.53 -16.05
CA VAL A 96 4.50 18.86 -16.68
C VAL A 96 5.47 19.87 -16.06
N SER A 97 6.18 19.51 -14.98
CA SER A 97 7.15 20.42 -14.37
C SER A 97 8.31 20.70 -15.34
N LYS A 98 8.73 21.96 -15.41
CA LYS A 98 9.87 22.38 -16.24
C LYS A 98 11.14 21.59 -15.91
N GLU A 99 11.33 21.28 -14.62
CA GLU A 99 12.46 20.50 -14.14
C GLU A 99 12.42 19.03 -14.62
N PHE A 100 11.25 18.39 -14.61
CA PHE A 100 11.11 17.05 -15.16
C PHE A 100 11.35 17.03 -16.67
N ILE A 101 10.76 17.97 -17.41
CA ILE A 101 10.94 18.09 -18.86
C ILE A 101 12.42 18.26 -19.18
N GLU A 102 13.13 19.10 -18.43
CA GLU A 102 14.57 19.31 -18.61
C GLU A 102 15.39 18.04 -18.30
N LYS A 103 15.06 17.31 -17.23
CA LYS A 103 15.71 16.03 -16.91
C LYS A 103 15.40 14.95 -17.95
N ALA A 104 14.16 14.86 -18.42
CA ALA A 104 13.74 13.94 -19.45
C ALA A 104 14.43 14.25 -20.79
N TYR A 105 14.51 15.54 -21.15
CA TYR A 105 15.27 16.00 -22.30
C TYR A 105 16.75 15.65 -22.17
N GLN A 106 17.37 15.90 -21.02
CA GLN A 106 18.76 15.51 -20.78
C GLN A 106 18.95 13.99 -20.88
N PHE A 107 18.00 13.18 -20.42
CA PHE A 107 18.06 11.73 -20.52
C PHE A 107 17.96 11.23 -21.96
N VAL A 108 17.08 11.82 -22.78
CA VAL A 108 16.92 11.45 -24.19
C VAL A 108 18.10 11.94 -25.03
N VAL A 109 18.55 13.17 -24.82
CA VAL A 109 19.61 13.80 -25.62
C VAL A 109 21.00 13.31 -25.22
N LYS A 110 21.27 13.12 -23.92
CA LYS A 110 22.47 12.42 -23.48
C LYS A 110 22.18 10.93 -23.56
N ALA A 111 22.23 10.39 -24.78
CA ALA A 111 22.17 8.96 -25.01
C ALA A 111 23.02 8.26 -23.94
N PRO A 112 22.41 7.40 -23.10
CA PRO A 112 23.14 6.72 -22.06
C PRO A 112 24.35 5.99 -22.66
N PRO A 113 25.48 5.85 -21.96
CA PRO A 113 26.67 5.22 -22.52
C PRO A 113 26.41 3.82 -23.11
N TRP A 114 25.40 3.11 -22.60
CA TRP A 114 24.95 1.79 -23.07
C TRP A 114 24.01 1.83 -24.29
N LEU A 115 23.52 3.00 -24.68
CA LEU A 115 22.68 3.25 -25.86
C LEU A 115 23.48 3.87 -27.02
N LYS A 116 24.76 4.20 -26.82
CA LYS A 116 25.62 4.64 -27.91
C LYS A 116 25.83 3.46 -28.86
N PRO A 117 25.61 3.61 -30.17
CA PRO A 117 26.00 2.58 -31.12
C PRO A 117 27.48 2.35 -30.95
N TRP A 118 27.87 1.09 -30.80
CA TRP A 118 29.24 0.63 -30.74
C TRP A 118 30.00 1.30 -31.89
N GLU A 119 30.85 2.28 -31.58
CA GLU A 119 31.73 2.89 -32.57
C GLU A 119 32.70 1.78 -32.98
N TYR A 120 32.42 1.14 -34.12
CA TYR A 120 33.40 0.31 -34.81
C TYR A 120 34.56 1.23 -35.17
N SER A 121 35.73 0.84 -34.66
CA SER A 121 37.03 1.50 -34.82
C SER A 121 37.40 1.73 -36.28
#